data_AF-A0A265V096-F1
#
_entry.id   AF-A0A265V096-F1
#
_cell.length_a   1.000
_cell.length_b   1.000
_cell.length_c   1.000
_cell.angle_alpha   90.00
_cell.angle_beta   90.00
_cell.angle_gamma   90.00
#
_symmetry.space_group_name_H-M   'P 1'
#
loop_
_entity.id
_entity.type
_entity.pdbx_description
1 polymer ?
#
loop_
_entity_poly.entity_id
_entity_poly.type
_entity_poly.pdbx_seq_one_letter_code
_entity_poly.pdbx_strand_id
1 'polypeptide(L)'
;MNTIKNISLAMMTVLFIVSCKNDTKPEIKTVEVAVANTEPTQNLDPNASYAKVEFGIEGMTCAMGCAKTIEKKMAKMDGVKSAKVDFDKRLAMVEYDEAKVTPKTLEDAVTGVADIYKVKDMKVVDEFNAAKKPCPADCNKACCANKIEAEKKACAKDCKKACCSGNKKTE
;
A
#
# COMPACT_ATOMS: atom_id res chain seq x y z
N MET A 1 -25.38 -69.12 39.78
CA MET A 1 -26.82 -68.85 39.73
C MET A 1 -27.01 -67.34 39.65
N ASN A 2 -27.48 -66.65 38.62
CA ASN A 2 -27.84 -66.86 37.21
C ASN A 2 -27.90 -65.42 36.66
N THR A 3 -27.02 -65.03 35.74
CA THR A 3 -27.35 -64.80 34.32
C THR A 3 -28.71 -64.17 34.00
N ILE A 4 -28.63 -62.99 33.36
CA ILE A 4 -29.31 -62.64 32.11
C ILE A 4 -30.85 -62.52 32.17
N LYS A 5 -31.33 -61.28 32.06
CA LYS A 5 -32.52 -60.92 31.27
C LYS A 5 -32.12 -59.75 30.37
N ASN A 6 -31.77 -60.05 29.13
CA ASN A 6 -32.57 -59.81 27.93
C ASN A 6 -32.42 -58.36 27.41
N ILE A 7 -31.59 -58.09 26.40
CA ILE A 7 -31.67 -58.47 24.96
C ILE A 7 -32.29 -57.32 24.15
N SER A 8 -31.54 -56.92 23.10
CA SER A 8 -31.96 -56.12 21.92
C SER A 8 -32.20 -54.63 22.17
N LEU A 9 -31.79 -53.67 21.34
CA LEU A 9 -31.22 -53.65 19.99
C LEU A 9 -30.83 -52.17 19.68
N ALA A 10 -29.80 -51.99 18.84
CA ALA A 10 -29.45 -50.77 18.07
C ALA A 10 -28.81 -49.60 18.84
N MET A 11 -27.98 -48.73 18.25
CA MET A 11 -27.10 -48.71 17.07
C MET A 11 -26.45 -47.30 17.11
N MET A 12 -25.21 -47.22 16.61
CA MET A 12 -24.55 -46.00 16.11
C MET A 12 -24.08 -44.91 17.10
N THR A 13 -22.79 -45.04 17.40
CA THR A 13 -21.72 -44.06 17.16
C THR A 13 -21.87 -42.60 17.57
N VAL A 14 -20.92 -42.27 18.46
CA VAL A 14 -20.04 -41.10 18.45
C VAL A 14 -20.70 -39.80 18.90
N LEU A 15 -20.24 -39.30 20.04
CA LEU A 15 -19.82 -37.90 20.24
C LEU A 15 -19.17 -37.74 21.63
N PHE A 16 -18.01 -37.09 21.61
CA PHE A 16 -17.46 -36.19 22.63
C PHE A 16 -16.86 -36.69 23.96
N ILE A 17 -15.73 -36.03 24.23
CA ILE A 17 -15.01 -35.73 25.48
C ILE A 17 -14.28 -36.85 26.23
N VAL A 18 -12.96 -36.89 26.00
CA VAL A 18 -12.01 -37.13 27.11
C VAL A 18 -11.03 -35.97 27.17
N SER A 19 -11.34 -35.10 28.13
CA SER A 19 -10.40 -34.23 28.79
C SER A 19 -9.68 -35.06 29.86
N CYS A 20 -8.35 -35.09 29.86
CA CYS A 20 -7.54 -35.14 31.08
C CYS A 20 -6.07 -34.82 30.77
N LYS A 21 -5.69 -33.62 31.25
CA LYS A 21 -4.39 -33.19 31.78
C LYS A 21 -3.18 -34.11 31.54
N ASN A 22 -2.18 -33.56 30.86
CA ASN A 22 -0.80 -33.78 31.27
C ASN A 22 -0.09 -32.42 31.34
N ASP A 23 0.06 -31.90 32.56
CA ASP A 23 0.86 -30.73 32.87
C ASP A 23 2.33 -31.08 32.69
N THR A 24 3.03 -30.40 31.77
CA THR A 24 4.49 -30.25 31.86
C THR A 24 4.87 -28.91 31.24
N LYS A 25 5.35 -28.04 32.12
CA LYS A 25 6.12 -26.82 31.87
C LYS A 25 7.31 -27.12 30.96
N PRO A 26 7.46 -26.39 29.84
CA PRO A 26 8.77 -25.91 29.45
C PRO A 26 8.84 -24.39 29.58
N GLU A 27 9.97 -23.96 30.11
CA GLU A 27 10.33 -22.57 30.34
C GLU A 27 10.32 -21.78 29.04
N ILE A 28 9.66 -20.65 29.10
CA ILE A 28 9.68 -19.60 28.10
C ILE A 28 11.13 -19.11 28.03
N LYS A 29 11.94 -19.66 27.12
CA LYS A 29 13.06 -18.91 26.58
C LYS A 29 12.43 -17.81 25.75
N THR A 30 12.35 -16.64 26.36
CA THR A 30 12.31 -15.35 25.70
C THR A 30 13.41 -15.32 24.63
N VAL A 31 13.05 -15.73 23.41
CA VAL A 31 13.53 -14.97 22.27
C VAL A 31 12.59 -13.80 22.23
N GLU A 32 13.07 -12.69 22.78
CA GLU A 32 12.57 -11.37 22.47
C GLU A 32 12.64 -11.24 20.94
N VAL A 33 11.61 -11.71 20.24
CA VAL A 33 11.23 -11.05 19.00
C VAL A 33 10.63 -9.75 19.48
N ALA A 34 11.54 -8.82 19.79
CA ALA A 34 11.24 -7.41 19.77
C ALA A 34 10.42 -7.24 18.50
N VAL A 35 9.12 -6.97 18.71
CA VAL A 35 8.28 -6.37 17.70
C VAL A 35 8.92 -5.02 17.46
N ALA A 36 9.96 -5.04 16.65
CA ALA A 36 10.56 -3.90 16.08
C ALA A 36 9.46 -3.41 15.13
N ASN A 37 8.62 -2.54 15.68
CA ASN A 37 8.07 -1.43 14.95
C ASN A 37 9.27 -0.58 14.49
N THR A 38 10.09 -1.14 13.61
CA THR A 38 10.97 -0.40 12.75
C THR A 38 10.05 0.10 11.67
N GLU A 39 9.47 1.27 11.94
CA GLU A 39 9.27 2.24 10.88
C GLU A 39 10.48 2.12 9.95
N PRO A 40 10.30 1.89 8.63
CA PRO A 40 11.44 1.85 7.72
C PRO A 40 12.01 3.27 7.69
N THR A 41 12.96 3.54 8.58
CA THR A 41 13.80 4.72 8.56
C THR A 41 14.71 4.52 7.37
N GLN A 42 14.19 4.84 6.19
CA GLN A 42 14.99 5.03 5.00
C GLN A 42 16.05 6.07 5.39
N ASN A 43 17.32 5.66 5.37
CA ASN A 43 18.45 6.54 5.60
C ASN A 43 18.58 7.41 4.33
N LEU A 44 17.71 8.41 4.23
CA LEU A 44 17.67 9.32 3.10
C LEU A 44 18.93 10.18 3.16
N ASP A 45 19.79 10.05 2.16
CA ASP A 45 20.96 10.93 2.05
C ASP A 45 20.46 12.33 1.61
N PRO A 46 20.70 13.38 2.42
CA PRO A 46 20.30 14.75 2.06
C PRO A 46 21.10 15.33 0.88
N ASN A 47 22.20 14.69 0.46
CA ASN A 47 23.05 15.12 -0.66
C ASN A 47 22.83 14.31 -1.95
N ALA A 48 21.93 13.31 -1.94
CA ALA A 48 21.65 12.51 -3.13
C ALA A 48 20.81 13.26 -4.17
N SER A 49 21.03 12.93 -5.45
CA SER A 49 20.21 13.40 -6.57
C SER A 49 18.98 12.51 -6.71
N TYR A 50 17.80 13.06 -6.44
CA TYR A 50 16.55 12.33 -6.55
C TYR A 50 15.84 12.66 -7.87
N ALA A 51 15.53 11.61 -8.63
CA ALA A 51 14.65 11.68 -9.79
C ALA A 51 13.25 11.16 -9.45
N LYS A 52 12.27 11.61 -10.22
CA LYS A 52 10.88 11.15 -10.14
C LYS A 52 10.53 10.49 -11.45
N VAL A 53 9.97 9.28 -11.38
CA VAL A 53 9.55 8.53 -12.56
C VAL A 53 8.10 8.08 -12.39
N GLU A 54 7.36 8.11 -13.49
CA GLU A 54 6.06 7.49 -13.58
C GLU A 54 6.04 6.44 -14.69
N PHE A 55 5.36 5.33 -14.45
CA PHE A 55 5.24 4.24 -15.41
C PHE A 55 3.94 3.45 -15.18
N GLY A 56 3.40 2.90 -16.26
CA GLY A 56 2.24 2.02 -16.21
C GLY A 56 2.60 0.61 -15.75
N ILE A 57 1.67 -0.05 -15.04
CA ILE A 57 1.78 -1.46 -14.66
C ILE A 57 0.56 -2.23 -15.16
N GLU A 58 0.80 -3.17 -16.06
CA GLU A 58 -0.21 -4.12 -16.53
C GLU A 58 -0.25 -5.39 -15.67
N GLY A 59 -1.36 -6.12 -15.75
CA GLY A 59 -1.56 -7.37 -15.01
C GLY A 59 -2.05 -7.21 -13.56
N MET A 60 -2.14 -5.98 -13.04
CA MET A 60 -2.77 -5.73 -11.73
C MET A 60 -4.28 -6.00 -11.78
N THR A 61 -4.76 -6.91 -10.94
CA THR A 61 -6.18 -7.30 -10.88
C THR A 61 -6.90 -6.85 -9.61
N CYS A 62 -6.17 -6.44 -8.57
CA CYS A 62 -6.75 -6.02 -7.29
C CYS A 62 -5.99 -4.85 -6.66
N ALA A 63 -6.71 -3.80 -6.26
CA ALA A 63 -6.14 -2.62 -5.60
C ALA A 63 -5.54 -2.93 -4.21
N MET A 64 -6.27 -3.69 -3.38
CA MET A 64 -5.89 -3.94 -1.98
C MET A 64 -4.74 -4.94 -1.84
N GLY A 65 -4.58 -5.84 -2.82
CA GLY A 65 -3.55 -6.87 -2.84
C GLY A 65 -2.39 -6.52 -3.77
N CYS A 66 -2.62 -6.56 -5.08
CA CYS A 66 -1.58 -6.41 -6.10
C CYS A 66 -0.90 -5.04 -6.04
N ALA A 67 -1.67 -3.96 -6.17
CA ALA A 67 -1.12 -2.60 -6.19
C ALA A 67 -0.40 -2.26 -4.88
N LYS A 68 -1.00 -2.62 -3.73
CA LYS A 68 -0.37 -2.43 -2.41
C LYS A 68 0.90 -3.24 -2.21
N THR A 69 0.98 -4.44 -2.77
CA THR A 69 2.19 -5.28 -2.69
C THR A 69 3.33 -4.63 -3.45
N ILE A 70 3.06 -4.15 -4.67
CA ILE A 70 4.04 -3.43 -5.48
C ILE A 70 4.47 -2.13 -4.78
N GLU A 71 3.53 -1.32 -4.30
CA GLU A 71 3.81 -0.07 -3.55
C GLU A 71 4.75 -0.35 -2.37
N LYS A 72 4.46 -1.38 -1.57
CA LYS A 72 5.30 -1.77 -0.42
C LYS A 72 6.65 -2.32 -0.83
N LYS A 73 6.74 -3.08 -1.92
CA LYS A 73 8.01 -3.63 -2.42
C LYS A 73 8.93 -2.49 -2.86
N MET A 74 8.41 -1.54 -3.63
CA MET A 74 9.17 -0.38 -4.11
C MET A 74 9.61 0.52 -2.96
N ALA A 75 8.72 0.81 -2.00
CA ALA A 75 9.04 1.61 -0.82
C ALA A 75 10.11 0.97 0.10
N LYS A 76 10.42 -0.32 -0.07
CA LYS A 76 11.47 -1.01 0.70
C LYS A 76 12.80 -1.11 -0.05
N MET A 77 12.87 -0.68 -1.31
CA MET A 77 14.11 -0.69 -2.07
C MET A 77 15.06 0.38 -1.53
N ASP A 78 16.36 0.04 -1.41
CA ASP A 78 17.38 1.03 -1.07
C ASP A 78 17.45 2.09 -2.17
N GLY A 79 17.56 3.36 -1.77
CA GLY A 79 17.53 4.50 -2.68
C GLY A 79 16.13 4.94 -3.12
N VAL A 80 15.05 4.23 -2.79
CA VAL A 80 13.69 4.75 -3.04
C VAL A 80 13.25 5.63 -1.88
N LYS A 81 12.95 6.90 -2.16
CA LYS A 81 12.48 7.88 -1.18
C LYS A 81 10.96 7.88 -1.01
N SER A 82 10.23 7.71 -2.11
CA SER A 82 8.78 7.55 -2.06
C SER A 82 8.27 6.69 -3.20
N ALA A 83 7.24 5.88 -2.94
CA ALA A 83 6.58 5.08 -3.95
C ALA A 83 5.07 5.10 -3.74
N LYS A 84 4.33 5.32 -4.82
CA LYS A 84 2.88 5.34 -4.83
C LYS A 84 2.35 4.60 -6.05
N VAL A 85 1.35 3.75 -5.85
CA VAL A 85 0.66 3.08 -6.97
C VAL A 85 -0.81 3.53 -6.98
N ASP A 86 -1.23 4.09 -8.11
CA ASP A 86 -2.62 4.41 -8.43
C ASP A 86 -3.19 3.24 -9.25
N PHE A 87 -4.04 2.43 -8.60
CA PHE A 87 -4.64 1.25 -9.24
C PHE A 87 -5.61 1.64 -10.35
N ASP A 88 -6.40 2.71 -10.14
CA ASP A 88 -7.42 3.15 -11.10
C ASP A 88 -6.78 3.62 -12.41
N LYS A 89 -5.64 4.32 -12.30
CA LYS A 89 -4.84 4.75 -13.47
C LYS A 89 -3.83 3.72 -13.93
N ARG A 90 -3.67 2.61 -13.21
CA ARG A 90 -2.61 1.61 -13.41
C ARG A 90 -1.21 2.23 -13.48
N LEU A 91 -0.96 3.25 -12.65
CA LEU A 91 0.23 4.09 -12.71
C LEU A 91 1.02 3.96 -11.40
N ALA A 92 2.32 3.72 -11.51
CA ALA A 92 3.26 3.84 -10.41
C ALA A 92 4.03 5.16 -10.51
N MET A 93 4.24 5.82 -9.37
CA MET A 93 4.98 7.06 -9.21
C MET A 93 6.06 6.81 -8.15
N VAL A 94 7.33 6.96 -8.52
CA VAL A 94 8.46 6.60 -7.66
C VAL A 94 9.51 7.71 -7.66
N GLU A 95 9.84 8.22 -6.49
CA GLU A 95 10.97 9.13 -6.26
C GLU A 95 12.15 8.31 -5.73
N TYR A 96 13.28 8.36 -6.42
CA TYR A 96 14.44 7.52 -6.14
C TYR A 96 15.75 8.26 -6.36
N ASP A 97 16.79 7.80 -5.66
CA ASP A 97 18.18 8.22 -5.81
C ASP A 97 18.77 7.63 -7.09
N GLU A 98 19.15 8.49 -8.03
CA GLU A 98 19.68 8.11 -9.34
C GLU A 98 21.00 7.33 -9.25
N ALA A 99 21.75 7.47 -8.14
CA ALA A 99 22.99 6.75 -7.93
C ALA A 99 22.76 5.28 -7.53
N LYS A 100 21.59 4.96 -6.97
CA LYS A 100 21.28 3.64 -6.38
C LYS A 100 20.25 2.85 -7.18
N VAL A 101 19.29 3.56 -7.78
CA VAL A 101 18.14 2.96 -8.46
C VAL A 101 18.12 3.39 -9.90
N THR A 102 17.88 2.43 -10.79
CA THR A 102 17.76 2.64 -12.23
C THR A 102 16.37 2.25 -12.72
N PRO A 103 15.93 2.77 -13.89
CA PRO A 103 14.73 2.30 -14.59
C PRO A 103 14.59 0.78 -14.64
N LYS A 104 15.68 0.08 -14.95
CA LYS A 104 15.72 -1.39 -15.03
C LYS A 104 15.46 -2.06 -13.68
N THR A 105 16.08 -1.57 -12.61
CA THR A 105 15.85 -2.13 -11.26
C THR A 105 14.42 -1.92 -10.77
N LEU A 106 13.76 -0.85 -11.21
CA LEU A 106 12.34 -0.61 -10.92
C LEU A 106 11.45 -1.60 -11.66
N GLU A 107 11.75 -1.87 -12.94
CA GLU A 107 11.07 -2.89 -13.72
C GLU A 107 11.23 -4.29 -13.12
N ASP A 108 12.47 -4.67 -12.79
CA ASP A 108 12.80 -5.95 -12.15
C ASP A 108 12.07 -6.11 -10.80
N ALA A 109 11.94 -5.02 -10.04
CA ALA A 109 11.21 -5.04 -8.77
C ALA A 109 9.70 -5.27 -8.95
N VAL A 110 9.11 -4.83 -10.06
CA VAL A 110 7.69 -5.05 -10.39
C VAL A 110 7.49 -6.48 -10.89
N THR A 111 8.28 -6.92 -11.87
CA THR A 111 8.18 -8.28 -12.45
C THR A 111 8.52 -9.35 -11.43
N GLY A 112 9.46 -9.09 -10.52
CA GLY A 112 9.81 -9.99 -9.42
C GLY A 112 8.71 -10.20 -8.37
N VAL A 113 7.59 -9.46 -8.41
CA VAL A 113 6.41 -9.77 -7.59
C VAL A 113 5.58 -10.89 -8.20
N ALA A 114 5.40 -10.88 -9.52
CA ALA A 114 4.73 -11.93 -10.29
C ALA A 114 5.00 -11.77 -11.80
N ASP A 115 5.18 -12.89 -12.50
CA ASP A 115 5.50 -12.95 -13.93
C ASP A 115 4.42 -12.33 -14.84
N ILE A 116 3.22 -12.12 -14.31
CA ILE A 116 2.09 -11.52 -15.04
C ILE A 116 2.18 -10.00 -15.15
N TYR A 117 3.04 -9.34 -14.36
CA TYR A 117 3.15 -7.89 -14.37
C TYR A 117 4.10 -7.40 -15.46
N LYS A 118 3.71 -6.32 -16.15
CA LYS A 118 4.52 -5.69 -17.20
C LYS A 118 4.55 -4.19 -17.02
N VAL A 119 5.74 -3.61 -17.13
CA VAL A 119 5.95 -2.16 -17.07
C VAL A 119 5.80 -1.56 -18.47
N LYS A 120 5.14 -0.39 -18.56
CA LYS A 120 4.99 0.37 -19.81
C LYS A 120 5.15 1.87 -19.57
N ASP A 121 5.45 2.60 -20.64
CA ASP A 121 5.41 4.06 -20.69
C ASP A 121 6.22 4.75 -19.57
N MET A 122 7.42 4.23 -19.29
CA MET A 122 8.28 4.79 -18.26
C MET A 122 8.85 6.13 -18.69
N LYS A 123 8.62 7.15 -17.86
CA LYS A 123 9.09 8.51 -18.09
C LYS A 123 9.51 9.19 -16.80
N VAL A 124 10.63 9.91 -16.87
CA VAL A 124 11.06 10.82 -15.81
C VAL A 124 10.19 12.07 -15.89
N VAL A 125 9.70 12.53 -14.74
CA VAL A 125 8.84 13.71 -14.61
C VAL A 125 9.40 14.63 -13.55
N ASP A 126 9.30 15.95 -13.74
CA ASP A 126 9.81 16.90 -12.73
C ASP A 126 8.98 16.87 -11.44
N GLU A 127 7.68 16.58 -11.58
CA GLU A 127 6.72 16.47 -10.48
C GLU A 127 5.66 15.41 -10.77
N PHE A 128 5.31 14.61 -9.76
CA PHE A 128 4.09 13.83 -9.82
C PHE A 128 2.92 14.79 -9.75
N ASN A 129 1.99 14.69 -10.69
CA ASN A 129 0.70 15.37 -10.61
C ASN A 129 -0.14 14.75 -9.48
N ALA A 130 0.30 14.90 -8.23
CA ALA A 130 -0.55 14.75 -7.06
C ALA A 130 -1.62 15.82 -7.21
N ALA A 131 -2.88 15.39 -7.33
CA ALA A 131 -4.03 16.23 -7.55
C ALA A 131 -4.02 17.47 -6.64
N LYS A 132 -3.46 18.55 -7.18
CA LYS A 132 -3.61 19.92 -6.74
C LYS A 132 -5.13 20.15 -6.90
N LYS A 133 -5.87 20.21 -5.78
CA LYS A 133 -7.35 20.20 -5.79
C LYS A 133 -7.86 21.29 -6.73
N PRO A 134 -8.61 20.96 -7.81
CA PRO A 134 -8.88 21.95 -8.81
C PRO A 134 -9.71 23.12 -8.26
N CYS A 135 -9.28 24.35 -8.51
CA CYS A 135 -10.12 25.53 -8.29
C CYS A 135 -11.22 25.54 -9.35
N PRO A 136 -12.49 25.80 -8.98
CA PRO A 136 -13.51 26.12 -9.97
C PRO A 136 -13.09 27.35 -10.78
N ALA A 137 -13.47 27.39 -12.06
CA ALA A 137 -13.07 28.43 -13.01
C ALA A 137 -13.39 29.86 -12.51
N ASP A 138 -14.41 30.00 -11.66
CA ASP A 138 -14.90 31.29 -11.14
C ASP A 138 -14.26 31.72 -9.80
N CYS A 139 -13.09 31.18 -9.43
CA CYS A 139 -12.44 31.47 -8.15
C CYS A 139 -11.71 32.84 -8.16
N ASN A 140 -12.45 33.93 -7.96
CA ASN A 140 -11.93 35.30 -7.91
C ASN A 140 -11.38 35.75 -6.55
N LYS A 141 -10.92 34.83 -5.68
CA LYS A 141 -10.46 35.14 -4.31
C LYS A 141 -8.93 35.03 -4.18
N ALA A 142 -8.34 35.89 -3.34
CA ALA A 142 -6.89 36.05 -3.12
C ALA A 142 -6.10 34.76 -2.79
N CYS A 143 -6.77 33.67 -2.41
CA CYS A 143 -6.12 32.36 -2.18
C CYS A 143 -5.57 31.72 -3.46
N CYS A 144 -5.95 32.24 -4.65
CA CYS A 144 -5.44 31.82 -5.95
C CYS A 144 -4.55 32.89 -6.61
N ALA A 145 -4.30 34.01 -5.92
CA ALA A 145 -3.47 35.07 -6.44
C ALA A 145 -2.00 34.74 -6.14
N ASN A 146 -1.14 34.87 -7.18
CA ASN A 146 0.30 34.60 -7.21
C ASN A 146 0.77 33.17 -7.45
N LYS A 147 0.20 32.49 -8.45
CA LYS A 147 0.90 31.37 -9.07
C LYS A 147 0.75 31.38 -10.59
N ILE A 148 1.83 31.02 -11.31
CA ILE A 148 1.96 30.97 -12.78
C ILE A 148 0.75 30.19 -13.36
N GLU A 149 0.26 30.51 -14.56
CA GLU A 149 -1.03 30.01 -15.11
C GLU A 149 -1.35 28.52 -14.90
N ALA A 150 -0.35 27.64 -14.85
CA ALA A 150 -0.52 26.21 -14.53
C ALA A 150 -1.03 25.95 -13.10
N GLU A 151 -0.71 26.81 -12.14
CA GLU A 151 -1.00 26.66 -10.71
C GLU A 151 -2.31 27.33 -10.27
N LYS A 152 -2.89 28.26 -11.06
CA LYS A 152 -4.21 28.85 -10.79
C LYS A 152 -5.34 27.83 -10.76
N LYS A 153 -5.08 26.65 -11.32
CA LYS A 153 -6.03 25.54 -11.33
C LYS A 153 -6.14 24.84 -10.00
N ALA A 154 -5.45 25.21 -8.91
CA ALA A 154 -5.59 24.48 -7.64
C ALA A 154 -5.53 25.26 -6.33
N CYS A 155 -6.34 24.84 -5.36
CA CYS A 155 -6.38 25.42 -4.01
C CYS A 155 -5.10 25.06 -3.23
N ALA A 156 -4.57 26.03 -2.47
CA ALA A 156 -3.55 25.76 -1.45
C ALA A 156 -4.07 24.77 -0.40
N LYS A 157 -3.18 23.93 0.15
CA LYS A 157 -3.52 22.84 1.10
C LYS A 157 -4.20 23.33 2.38
N ASP A 158 -3.99 24.60 2.74
CA ASP A 158 -4.45 25.24 3.98
C ASP A 158 -5.66 26.18 3.75
N CYS A 159 -6.23 26.16 2.54
CA CYS A 159 -7.34 27.04 2.18
C CYS A 159 -8.66 26.58 2.80
N LYS A 160 -9.12 27.29 3.83
CA LYS A 160 -10.40 27.03 4.54
C LYS A 160 -11.63 27.69 3.89
N LYS A 161 -11.52 28.26 2.69
CA LYS A 161 -12.65 28.98 2.05
C LYS A 161 -13.64 28.02 1.41
N ALA A 162 -14.94 28.38 1.49
CA ALA A 162 -16.06 27.57 1.02
C ALA A 162 -15.95 27.09 -0.45
N CYS A 163 -15.36 27.88 -1.35
CA CYS A 163 -15.13 27.48 -2.75
C CYS A 163 -14.20 26.26 -2.89
N CYS A 164 -13.36 25.99 -1.89
CA CYS A 164 -12.49 24.81 -1.82
C CYS A 164 -13.12 23.69 -0.95
N SER A 165 -14.29 23.89 -0.36
CA SER A 165 -15.01 22.91 0.46
C SER A 165 -16.23 22.44 -0.34
N GLY A 166 -16.02 21.50 -1.26
CA GLY A 166 -17.01 21.07 -2.25
C GLY A 166 -18.39 20.88 -1.65
N ASN A 167 -19.34 21.74 -2.02
CA ASN A 167 -20.72 21.55 -1.65
C ASN A 167 -21.36 20.66 -2.73
N LYS A 168 -21.96 19.55 -2.27
CA LYS A 168 -22.89 18.71 -3.03
C LYS A 168 -23.75 19.59 -3.95
N LYS A 169 -23.75 19.32 -5.25
CA LYS A 169 -24.96 19.57 -6.04
C LYS A 169 -25.92 18.45 -5.67
N THR A 170 -26.86 18.81 -4.79
CA THR A 170 -28.18 18.19 -4.73
C THR A 170 -28.84 18.43 -6.08
N GLU A 171 -29.32 17.37 -6.71
CA GLU A 171 -30.49 17.42 -7.58
C GLU A 171 -31.49 16.39 -7.03
#